data_AF-A0A8C8ADY7-F1
#
_entry.id   AF-A0A8C8ADY7-F1
#
_cell.length_a   1.000
_cell.length_b   1.000
_cell.length_c   1.000
_cell.angle_alpha   90.00
_cell.angle_beta   90.00
_cell.angle_gamma   90.00
#
_symmetry.space_group_name_H-M   'P 1'
#
loop_
_entity.id
_entity.type
_entity.pdbx_description
1 polymer ?
#
loop_
_entity_poly.entity_id
_entity_poly.type
_entity_poly.pdbx_seq_one_letter_code
_entity_poly.pdbx_strand_id
1 'polypeptide(L)'
;MDGFLEEEEEEAAATAKTTPPSSTAQAGSALLPPLHLPFLPPNLSEKPSFCESKFNFKKCKELCLSFIQDAMLQKQWKRAAEFLTFYVESLEKDFSREPVGASEIIWRIGSEILRHHPDSNVKEFNTFIEPIKTLSVKRYLKVCLEHAFYLLHNGLIDEAYQNLSLAESWRFGEQTVIQDKELKLIQAYMGLLDYYKWSEQKNILLEQCQEGFEDLSVEREMHSCFRKAAVNLKEIIKIPGVWDQFVKCYVDMLEFYGDHNEARQVLNEYAYNAKFPANPNAHVYLYQFLKRHGESKKSLISVLKILHDIVPSHELMIDFNTMLQKSKKRKRRRLGLEVIFTVLDYAGCKENVKAWSCLARQVKQIVISEKHLAWIKQEWNSRKDWWPAFHFSHYLAKKNWQENESLSYEKALVAGILLGRDCKYFKYVSHKGCKAQVKRFRKLKKFVNKHNPVHLRISDLSDSSVQP
;
A
#
# COMPACT_ATOMS: atom_id res chain seq x y z
N MET A 1 58.65 -46.20 1.76
CA MET A 1 58.15 -45.71 3.05
C MET A 1 56.67 -46.06 3.10
N ASP A 2 56.31 -47.35 3.04
CA ASP A 2 56.47 -48.36 4.12
C ASP A 2 55.91 -47.78 5.42
N GLY A 3 54.84 -48.28 6.03
CA GLY A 3 54.29 -49.63 6.10
C GLY A 3 53.98 -49.92 7.58
N PHE A 4 53.17 -50.96 7.85
CA PHE A 4 52.77 -51.54 9.15
C PHE A 4 51.39 -51.09 9.69
N LEU A 5 50.31 -51.84 9.38
CA LEU A 5 49.80 -53.11 9.98
C LEU A 5 48.89 -52.80 11.19
N GLU A 6 47.57 -52.92 11.07
CA GLU A 6 46.74 -54.15 11.24
C GLU A 6 46.74 -54.69 12.67
N GLU A 7 45.57 -54.68 13.30
CA GLU A 7 45.03 -55.84 14.03
C GLU A 7 43.51 -55.70 14.18
N GLU A 8 42.81 -56.60 13.49
CA GLU A 8 41.41 -56.96 13.71
C GLU A 8 41.31 -57.84 14.96
N GLU A 9 40.23 -57.72 15.72
CA GLU A 9 39.67 -58.88 16.42
C GLU A 9 38.14 -58.81 16.40
N GLU A 10 37.58 -59.77 15.67
CA GLU A 10 36.16 -60.09 15.53
C GLU A 10 35.85 -61.25 16.47
N GLU A 11 34.83 -61.15 17.33
CA GLU A 11 34.14 -62.34 17.82
C GLU A 11 32.64 -62.08 18.03
N ALA A 12 31.87 -63.15 17.84
CA ALA A 12 30.55 -63.19 17.29
C ALA A 12 29.39 -63.17 18.31
N ALA A 13 28.25 -62.74 17.78
CA ALA A 13 26.89 -63.27 18.00
C ALA A 13 26.24 -63.20 19.39
N ALA A 14 25.22 -62.35 19.49
CA ALA A 14 23.91 -62.77 20.01
C ALA A 14 22.77 -61.93 19.41
N THR A 15 21.93 -62.60 18.64
CA THR A 15 20.66 -62.15 18.08
C THR A 15 19.67 -61.66 19.16
N ALA A 16 19.19 -60.43 19.01
CA ALA A 16 17.88 -60.01 19.54
C ALA A 16 17.21 -59.06 18.53
N LYS A 17 16.37 -59.64 17.66
CA LYS A 17 15.37 -58.89 16.88
C LYS A 17 14.33 -58.35 17.86
N THR A 18 14.46 -57.10 18.28
CA THR A 18 13.35 -56.36 18.89
C THR A 18 12.55 -55.68 17.79
N THR A 19 11.52 -56.40 17.33
CA THR A 19 10.37 -55.86 16.62
C THR A 19 9.85 -54.60 17.33
N PRO A 20 9.64 -53.46 16.63
CA PRO A 20 8.87 -52.38 17.20
C PRO A 20 7.42 -52.85 17.38
N PRO A 21 6.76 -52.53 18.51
CA PRO A 21 5.39 -52.96 18.74
C PRO A 21 4.48 -52.35 17.69
N SER A 22 3.85 -53.22 16.91
CA SER A 22 2.68 -52.90 16.10
C SER A 22 1.52 -52.55 17.03
N SER A 23 1.42 -51.29 17.44
CA SER A 23 0.18 -50.73 17.94
C SER A 23 -0.65 -50.27 16.74
N THR A 24 -1.39 -51.22 16.15
CA THR A 24 -2.66 -50.89 15.50
C THR A 24 -3.61 -50.38 16.57
N ALA A 25 -3.41 -49.13 16.99
CA ALA A 25 -4.43 -48.35 17.64
C ALA A 25 -5.42 -47.99 16.53
N GLN A 26 -6.54 -48.71 16.50
CA GLN A 26 -7.73 -48.31 15.78
C GLN A 26 -7.96 -46.83 16.08
N ALA A 27 -7.97 -46.01 15.02
CA ALA A 27 -8.42 -44.64 15.07
C ALA A 27 -9.91 -44.66 15.42
N GLY A 28 -10.21 -44.74 16.72
CA GLY A 28 -11.50 -44.34 17.24
C GLY A 28 -11.72 -42.90 16.81
N SER A 29 -12.88 -42.63 16.22
CA SER A 29 -13.36 -41.30 15.88
C SER A 29 -13.27 -40.42 17.12
N ALA A 30 -12.17 -39.68 17.26
CA ALA A 30 -12.07 -38.60 18.21
C ALA A 30 -13.01 -37.51 17.68
N LEU A 31 -14.18 -37.39 18.32
CA LEU A 31 -15.11 -36.29 18.12
C LEU A 31 -14.30 -34.99 18.18
N LEU A 32 -14.36 -34.21 17.10
CA LEU A 32 -13.75 -32.89 17.03
C LEU A 32 -14.28 -32.06 18.21
N PRO A 33 -13.44 -31.26 18.91
CA PRO A 33 -13.96 -30.32 19.89
C PRO A 33 -14.93 -29.37 19.17
N PRO A 34 -16.14 -29.14 19.69
CA PRO A 34 -17.16 -28.38 18.99
C PRO A 34 -16.70 -26.93 18.82
N LEU A 35 -16.71 -26.47 17.57
CA LEU A 35 -16.37 -25.10 17.21
C LEU A 35 -17.55 -24.19 17.55
N HIS A 36 -17.54 -23.63 18.76
CA HIS A 36 -18.58 -22.69 19.18
C HIS A 36 -18.11 -21.25 19.03
N LEU A 37 -18.98 -20.43 18.42
CA LEU A 37 -18.89 -18.99 18.58
C LEU A 37 -19.31 -18.64 20.02
N PRO A 38 -18.51 -17.82 20.73
CA PRO A 38 -18.90 -17.26 22.01
C PRO A 38 -20.25 -16.53 21.93
N PHE A 39 -20.99 -16.47 23.05
CA PHE A 39 -22.27 -15.74 23.23
C PHE A 39 -23.54 -16.35 22.64
N LEU A 40 -23.48 -17.54 22.04
CA LEU A 40 -24.67 -18.24 21.57
C LEU A 40 -25.00 -19.43 22.48
N PRO A 41 -26.27 -19.63 22.86
CA PRO A 41 -26.66 -20.81 23.61
C PRO A 41 -26.37 -22.07 22.76
N PRO A 42 -25.92 -23.19 23.38
CA PRO A 42 -25.61 -24.44 22.67
C PRO A 42 -26.79 -25.02 21.87
N ASN A 43 -28.01 -24.54 22.11
CA ASN A 43 -29.22 -24.92 21.41
C ASN A 43 -30.00 -23.66 21.03
N LEU A 44 -29.84 -23.18 19.80
CA LEU A 44 -30.72 -22.14 19.24
C LEU A 44 -32.11 -22.75 19.00
N SER A 45 -33.12 -22.22 19.69
CA SER A 45 -34.47 -22.80 19.77
C SER A 45 -35.36 -22.58 18.53
N GLU A 46 -34.84 -22.00 17.44
CA GLU A 46 -35.53 -21.95 16.15
C GLU A 46 -34.55 -22.37 15.05
N LYS A 47 -34.47 -23.68 14.82
CA LYS A 47 -33.81 -24.23 13.64
C LYS A 47 -34.60 -23.80 12.40
N PRO A 48 -33.97 -23.25 11.37
CA PRO A 48 -34.61 -23.12 10.06
C PRO A 48 -35.07 -24.52 9.61
N SER A 49 -36.35 -24.71 9.33
CA SER A 49 -37.02 -25.99 9.02
C SER A 49 -36.59 -26.67 7.71
N PHE A 50 -35.43 -26.30 7.15
CA PHE A 50 -35.08 -26.58 5.76
C PHE A 50 -34.14 -27.77 5.53
N CYS A 51 -33.61 -28.39 6.59
CA CYS A 51 -32.49 -29.33 6.47
C CYS A 51 -32.78 -30.75 7.02
N GLU A 52 -33.78 -31.44 6.44
CA GLU A 52 -34.16 -32.82 6.83
C GLU A 52 -33.76 -33.91 5.83
N SER A 53 -33.20 -33.59 4.64
CA SER A 53 -32.83 -34.61 3.63
C SER A 53 -31.41 -34.47 3.07
N LYS A 54 -30.78 -35.61 2.72
CA LYS A 54 -29.39 -35.66 2.20
C LYS A 54 -29.16 -34.83 0.93
N PHE A 55 -30.17 -34.69 0.08
CA PHE A 55 -30.11 -33.86 -1.14
C PHE A 55 -30.16 -32.36 -0.85
N ASN A 56 -30.54 -31.94 0.37
CA ASN A 56 -30.67 -30.53 0.76
C ASN A 56 -29.43 -29.96 1.46
N PHE A 57 -28.46 -30.76 1.93
CA PHE A 57 -27.33 -30.22 2.73
C PHE A 57 -26.45 -29.23 1.97
N LYS A 58 -26.13 -29.49 0.70
CA LYS A 58 -25.34 -28.55 -0.11
C LYS A 58 -26.07 -27.21 -0.28
N LYS A 59 -27.37 -27.27 -0.56
CA LYS A 59 -28.23 -26.09 -0.70
C LYS A 59 -28.37 -25.35 0.64
N CYS A 60 -28.48 -26.06 1.76
CA CYS A 60 -28.46 -25.46 3.10
C CYS A 60 -27.15 -24.70 3.36
N LYS A 61 -25.99 -25.28 3.03
CA LYS A 61 -24.68 -24.62 3.22
C LYS A 61 -24.57 -23.32 2.41
N GLU A 62 -24.97 -23.35 1.14
CA GLU A 62 -24.98 -22.17 0.27
C GLU A 62 -25.93 -21.08 0.79
N LEU A 63 -27.13 -21.48 1.25
CA LEU A 63 -28.10 -20.56 1.85
C LEU A 63 -27.58 -19.94 3.16
N CYS A 64 -26.98 -20.73 4.05
CA CYS A 64 -26.38 -20.22 5.28
C CYS A 64 -25.31 -19.17 4.98
N LEU A 65 -24.42 -19.40 4.01
CA LEU A 65 -23.40 -18.42 3.62
C LEU A 65 -24.03 -17.14 3.07
N SER A 66 -25.12 -17.23 2.28
CA SER A 66 -25.84 -16.05 1.80
C SER A 66 -26.46 -15.24 2.95
N PHE A 67 -27.05 -15.91 3.95
CA PHE A 67 -27.63 -15.24 5.11
C PHE A 67 -26.58 -14.60 6.02
N ILE A 68 -25.42 -15.24 6.19
CA ILE A 68 -24.28 -14.66 6.89
C ILE A 68 -23.84 -13.38 6.17
N GLN A 69 -23.66 -13.44 4.86
CA GLN A 69 -23.23 -12.30 4.05
C GLN A 69 -24.22 -11.14 4.17
N ASP A 70 -25.51 -11.38 4.02
CA ASP A 70 -26.55 -10.35 4.14
C ASP A 70 -26.57 -9.72 5.55
N ALA A 71 -26.44 -10.55 6.59
CA ALA A 71 -26.38 -10.08 7.96
C ALA A 71 -25.14 -9.20 8.22
N MET A 72 -23.96 -9.59 7.73
CA MET A 72 -22.73 -8.81 7.85
C MET A 72 -22.83 -7.47 7.11
N LEU A 73 -23.37 -7.47 5.87
CA LEU A 73 -23.58 -6.24 5.09
C LEU A 73 -24.54 -5.27 5.78
N GLN A 74 -25.54 -5.79 6.49
CA GLN A 74 -26.48 -5.01 7.29
C GLN A 74 -25.98 -4.70 8.72
N LYS A 75 -24.74 -5.06 9.06
CA LYS A 75 -24.13 -4.90 10.40
C LYS A 75 -24.91 -5.61 11.52
N GLN A 76 -25.65 -6.66 11.19
CA GLN A 76 -26.38 -7.51 12.13
C GLN A 76 -25.47 -8.62 12.68
N TRP A 77 -24.42 -8.24 13.41
CA TRP A 77 -23.34 -9.15 13.82
C TRP A 77 -23.81 -10.34 14.68
N LYS A 78 -24.77 -10.12 15.58
CA LYS A 78 -25.39 -11.18 16.38
C LYS A 78 -26.07 -12.24 15.50
N ARG A 79 -26.82 -11.78 14.50
CA ARG A 79 -27.51 -12.66 13.54
C ARG A 79 -26.53 -13.39 12.63
N ALA A 80 -25.46 -12.71 12.21
CA ALA A 80 -24.37 -13.34 11.47
C ALA A 80 -23.71 -14.47 12.29
N ALA A 81 -23.51 -14.27 13.60
CA ALA A 81 -22.97 -15.28 14.51
C ALA A 81 -23.90 -16.50 14.62
N GLU A 82 -25.22 -16.28 14.74
CA GLU A 82 -26.23 -17.35 14.76
C GLU A 82 -26.16 -18.19 13.48
N PHE A 83 -26.15 -17.54 12.31
CA PHE A 83 -26.03 -18.24 11.03
C PHE A 83 -24.70 -18.97 10.85
N LEU A 84 -23.58 -18.42 11.35
CA LEU A 84 -22.30 -19.12 11.32
C LEU A 84 -22.30 -20.36 12.23
N THR A 85 -22.97 -20.31 13.39
CA THR A 85 -23.15 -21.50 14.24
C THR A 85 -23.94 -22.58 13.52
N PHE A 86 -25.06 -22.23 12.88
CA PHE A 86 -25.83 -23.18 12.06
C PHE A 86 -25.00 -23.76 10.92
N TYR A 87 -24.15 -22.95 10.29
CA TYR A 87 -23.25 -23.42 9.23
C TYR A 87 -22.25 -24.45 9.78
N VAL A 88 -21.62 -24.20 10.93
CA VAL A 88 -20.70 -25.15 11.58
C VAL A 88 -21.42 -26.46 11.94
N GLU A 89 -22.59 -26.40 12.59
CA GLU A 89 -23.38 -27.59 12.92
C GLU A 89 -23.80 -28.40 11.67
N SER A 90 -24.07 -27.71 10.56
CA SER A 90 -24.41 -28.36 9.28
C SER A 90 -23.23 -29.11 8.67
N LEU A 91 -21.99 -28.69 8.97
CA LEU A 91 -20.78 -29.34 8.51
C LEU A 91 -20.48 -30.61 9.32
N GLU A 92 -20.73 -30.59 10.64
CA GLU A 92 -20.53 -31.77 11.52
C GLU A 92 -21.43 -32.95 11.13
N LYS A 93 -22.60 -32.68 10.54
CA LYS A 93 -23.55 -33.71 10.08
C LYS A 93 -23.22 -34.29 8.69
N ASP A 94 -22.27 -33.69 7.97
CA ASP A 94 -21.88 -34.11 6.63
C ASP A 94 -20.57 -34.90 6.67
N PHE A 95 -20.69 -36.23 6.86
CA PHE A 95 -19.56 -37.16 6.89
C PHE A 95 -18.88 -37.41 5.53
N SER A 96 -19.27 -36.70 4.46
CA SER A 96 -18.98 -37.13 3.08
C SER A 96 -17.69 -36.60 2.44
N ARG A 97 -16.86 -35.76 3.09
CA ARG A 97 -15.47 -35.44 2.64
C ARG A 97 -14.72 -34.53 3.61
N GLU A 98 -13.38 -34.66 3.66
CA GLU A 98 -12.47 -33.74 4.35
C GLU A 98 -12.66 -32.29 3.85
N PRO A 99 -13.15 -31.37 4.70
CA PRO A 99 -13.55 -30.05 4.23
C PRO A 99 -12.40 -29.05 4.43
N VAL A 100 -11.33 -29.18 3.65
CA VAL A 100 -10.16 -28.26 3.66
C VAL A 100 -10.53 -26.79 3.40
N GLY A 101 -11.70 -26.54 2.81
CA GLY A 101 -12.27 -25.20 2.60
C GLY A 101 -13.17 -24.69 3.74
N ALA A 102 -13.78 -25.57 4.52
CA ALA A 102 -14.74 -25.14 5.54
C ALA A 102 -14.07 -24.43 6.72
N SER A 103 -12.90 -24.92 7.15
CA SER A 103 -12.17 -24.27 8.24
C SER A 103 -11.74 -22.85 7.88
N GLU A 104 -11.33 -22.60 6.63
CA GLU A 104 -11.00 -21.25 6.14
C GLU A 104 -12.19 -20.29 6.19
N ILE A 105 -13.35 -20.76 5.74
CA ILE A 105 -14.59 -19.98 5.77
C ILE A 105 -14.96 -19.66 7.23
N ILE A 106 -14.90 -20.66 8.12
CA ILE A 106 -15.28 -20.49 9.52
C ILE A 106 -14.39 -19.45 10.20
N TRP A 107 -13.06 -19.53 10.08
CA TRP A 107 -12.21 -18.59 10.80
C TRP A 107 -12.24 -17.19 10.23
N ARG A 108 -12.28 -17.02 8.89
CA ARG A 108 -12.34 -15.68 8.29
C ARG A 108 -13.62 -14.95 8.66
N ILE A 109 -14.76 -15.63 8.52
CA ILE A 109 -16.07 -15.05 8.85
C ILE A 109 -16.18 -14.87 10.36
N GLY A 110 -15.81 -15.88 11.16
CA GLY A 110 -15.91 -15.84 12.61
C GLY A 110 -15.03 -14.74 13.23
N SER A 111 -13.80 -14.58 12.76
CA SER A 111 -12.92 -13.49 13.20
C SER A 111 -13.49 -12.12 12.86
N GLU A 112 -14.07 -11.93 11.67
CA GLU A 112 -14.69 -10.67 11.29
C GLU A 112 -15.96 -10.37 12.09
N ILE A 113 -16.82 -11.37 12.33
CA ILE A 113 -17.99 -11.23 13.20
C ILE A 113 -17.56 -10.84 14.61
N LEU A 114 -16.62 -11.56 15.21
CA LEU A 114 -16.17 -11.29 16.58
C LEU A 114 -15.47 -9.94 16.71
N ARG A 115 -14.74 -9.49 15.69
CA ARG A 115 -14.15 -8.14 15.65
C ARG A 115 -15.20 -7.02 15.77
N HIS A 116 -16.41 -7.26 15.29
CA HIS A 116 -17.48 -6.25 15.26
C HIS A 116 -18.65 -6.53 16.20
N HIS A 117 -18.66 -7.68 16.88
CA HIS A 117 -19.73 -8.05 17.78
C HIS A 117 -19.69 -7.20 19.07
N PRO A 118 -20.81 -6.59 19.50
CA PRO A 118 -20.82 -5.64 20.62
C PRO A 118 -20.36 -6.25 21.95
N ASP A 119 -20.61 -7.55 22.15
CA ASP A 119 -20.24 -8.25 23.39
C ASP A 119 -18.86 -8.93 23.33
N SER A 120 -18.19 -8.92 22.17
CA SER A 120 -16.91 -9.63 22.03
C SER A 120 -15.76 -8.84 22.65
N ASN A 121 -14.96 -9.50 23.47
CA ASN A 121 -13.66 -9.03 23.93
C ASN A 121 -12.55 -10.02 23.53
N VAL A 122 -11.31 -9.70 23.92
CA VAL A 122 -10.12 -10.47 23.54
C VAL A 122 -10.21 -11.92 24.02
N LYS A 123 -10.79 -12.17 25.20
CA LYS A 123 -10.91 -13.53 25.76
C LYS A 123 -11.81 -14.40 24.89
N GLU A 124 -12.92 -13.88 24.41
CA GLU A 124 -13.83 -14.67 23.58
C GLU A 124 -13.27 -14.88 22.18
N PHE A 125 -12.60 -13.88 21.61
CA PHE A 125 -11.85 -14.08 20.36
C PHE A 125 -10.80 -15.18 20.50
N ASN A 126 -10.03 -15.19 21.60
CA ASN A 126 -9.02 -16.22 21.87
C ASN A 126 -9.66 -17.60 22.01
N THR A 127 -10.79 -17.69 22.71
CA THR A 127 -11.55 -18.94 22.87
C THR A 127 -12.00 -19.51 21.52
N PHE A 128 -12.31 -18.65 20.55
CA PHE A 128 -12.66 -19.07 19.19
C PHE A 128 -11.44 -19.43 18.33
N ILE A 129 -10.38 -18.62 18.35
CA ILE A 129 -9.26 -18.75 17.40
C ILE A 129 -8.27 -19.86 17.78
N GLU A 130 -8.09 -20.17 19.07
CA GLU A 130 -7.16 -21.22 19.51
C GLU A 130 -7.56 -22.62 19.00
N PRO A 131 -8.84 -23.06 19.09
CA PRO A 131 -9.28 -24.29 18.44
C PRO A 131 -9.13 -24.27 16.91
N ILE A 132 -9.34 -23.11 16.28
CA ILE A 132 -9.16 -22.99 14.83
C ILE A 132 -7.71 -23.26 14.42
N LYS A 133 -6.72 -22.79 15.20
CA LYS A 133 -5.30 -23.04 14.93
C LYS A 133 -5.01 -24.54 14.89
N THR A 134 -5.56 -25.31 15.83
CA THR A 134 -5.35 -26.77 15.89
C THR A 134 -6.11 -27.51 14.80
N LEU A 135 -7.32 -27.07 14.45
CA LEU A 135 -8.12 -27.69 13.37
C LEU A 135 -7.62 -27.34 11.97
N SER A 136 -6.96 -26.19 11.83
CA SER A 136 -6.47 -25.66 10.55
C SER A 136 -4.96 -25.82 10.41
N VAL A 137 -4.42 -26.98 10.77
CA VAL A 137 -2.99 -27.31 10.75
C VAL A 137 -2.29 -26.83 9.46
N LYS A 138 -2.86 -27.12 8.28
CA LYS A 138 -2.29 -26.70 6.97
C LYS A 138 -2.23 -25.18 6.76
N ARG A 139 -2.94 -24.39 7.57
CA ARG A 139 -3.08 -22.92 7.50
C ARG A 139 -2.72 -22.24 8.82
N TYR A 140 -2.06 -22.98 9.73
CA TYR A 140 -1.76 -22.51 11.08
C TYR A 140 -1.09 -21.14 11.10
N LEU A 141 -0.07 -20.92 10.25
CA LEU A 141 0.64 -19.64 10.14
C LEU A 141 -0.28 -18.47 9.76
N LYS A 142 -1.22 -18.68 8.83
CA LYS A 142 -2.20 -17.65 8.45
C LYS A 142 -3.17 -17.31 9.58
N VAL A 143 -3.63 -18.33 10.31
CA VAL A 143 -4.52 -18.12 11.48
C VAL A 143 -3.76 -17.37 12.58
N CYS A 144 -2.49 -17.71 12.83
CA CYS A 144 -1.65 -16.97 13.76
C CYS A 144 -1.43 -15.52 13.33
N LEU A 145 -1.26 -15.22 12.04
CA LEU A 145 -1.18 -13.84 11.54
C LEU A 145 -2.48 -13.06 11.81
N GLU A 146 -3.64 -13.64 11.50
CA GLU A 146 -4.94 -12.99 11.77
C GLU A 146 -5.11 -12.70 13.26
N HIS A 147 -4.74 -13.66 14.11
CA HIS A 147 -4.78 -13.48 15.57
C HIS A 147 -3.82 -12.38 16.03
N ALA A 148 -2.60 -12.32 15.50
CA ALA A 148 -1.65 -11.26 15.82
C ALA A 148 -2.21 -9.88 15.44
N PHE A 149 -2.86 -9.73 14.28
CA PHE A 149 -3.48 -8.46 13.91
C PHE A 149 -4.64 -8.07 14.82
N TYR A 150 -5.44 -9.04 15.25
CA TYR A 150 -6.50 -8.77 16.22
C TYR A 150 -5.93 -8.28 17.56
N LEU A 151 -4.86 -8.91 18.07
CA LEU A 151 -4.18 -8.49 19.30
C LEU A 151 -3.61 -7.07 19.16
N LEU A 152 -2.93 -6.78 18.04
CA LEU A 152 -2.39 -5.45 17.75
C LEU A 152 -3.49 -4.38 17.67
N HIS A 153 -4.64 -4.70 17.07
CA HIS A 153 -5.78 -3.78 17.01
C HIS A 153 -6.32 -3.42 18.41
N ASN A 154 -6.16 -4.31 19.39
CA ASN A 154 -6.55 -4.11 20.78
C ASN A 154 -5.39 -3.56 21.66
N GLY A 155 -4.25 -3.18 21.07
CA GLY A 155 -3.10 -2.64 21.80
C GLY A 155 -2.25 -3.69 22.54
N LEU A 156 -2.50 -4.98 22.32
CA LEU A 156 -1.81 -6.10 22.98
C LEU A 156 -0.57 -6.51 22.18
N ILE A 157 0.47 -5.68 22.23
CA ILE A 157 1.68 -5.82 21.40
C ILE A 157 2.51 -7.04 21.82
N ASP A 158 2.70 -7.27 23.12
CA ASP A 158 3.54 -8.36 23.61
C ASP A 158 2.87 -9.72 23.39
N GLU A 159 1.56 -9.82 23.55
CA GLU A 159 0.78 -11.02 23.23
C GLU A 159 0.84 -11.32 21.73
N ALA A 160 0.75 -10.29 20.88
CA ALA A 160 0.92 -10.46 19.44
C ALA A 160 2.31 -11.01 19.10
N TYR A 161 3.36 -10.48 19.73
CA TYR A 161 4.73 -10.95 19.55
C TYR A 161 4.89 -12.41 19.99
N GLN A 162 4.38 -12.77 21.17
CA GLN A 162 4.40 -14.14 21.68
C GLN A 162 3.68 -15.10 20.73
N ASN A 163 2.48 -14.73 20.25
CA ASN A 163 1.72 -15.53 19.30
C ASN A 163 2.50 -15.77 17.98
N LEU A 164 3.21 -14.75 17.47
CA LEU A 164 4.04 -14.90 16.27
C LEU A 164 5.28 -15.76 16.53
N SER A 165 5.92 -15.62 17.69
CA SER A 165 7.09 -16.44 18.07
C SER A 165 6.73 -17.92 18.25
N LEU A 166 5.57 -18.21 18.84
CA LEU A 166 5.01 -19.56 18.87
C LEU A 166 4.68 -20.07 17.47
N ALA A 167 4.25 -19.19 16.57
CA ALA A 167 3.98 -19.56 15.18
C ALA A 167 5.26 -19.91 14.40
N GLU A 168 6.33 -19.15 14.61
CA GLU A 168 7.64 -19.36 13.98
C GLU A 168 8.27 -20.70 14.35
N SER A 169 8.16 -21.10 15.62
CA SER A 169 8.72 -22.35 16.15
C SER A 169 7.89 -23.59 15.83
N TRP A 170 6.69 -23.41 15.26
CA TRP A 170 5.78 -24.52 14.97
C TRP A 170 6.31 -25.43 13.85
N ARG A 171 6.18 -26.74 14.04
CA ARG A 171 6.62 -27.78 13.09
C ARG A 171 5.51 -28.81 12.93
N PHE A 172 5.04 -28.99 11.69
CA PHE A 172 4.08 -30.06 11.36
C PHE A 172 4.25 -30.50 9.90
N GLY A 173 4.47 -31.80 9.69
CA GLY A 173 4.63 -32.39 8.37
C GLY A 173 5.88 -31.89 7.61
N GLU A 174 5.95 -32.22 6.32
CA GLU A 174 6.99 -31.72 5.42
C GLU A 174 6.76 -30.24 5.08
N GLN A 175 7.81 -29.43 5.17
CA GLN A 175 7.74 -27.99 4.91
C GLN A 175 7.60 -27.72 3.40
N THR A 176 6.44 -27.19 3.02
CA THR A 176 6.17 -26.79 1.63
C THR A 176 6.73 -25.40 1.32
N VAL A 177 6.95 -25.11 0.03
CA VAL A 177 7.39 -23.79 -0.45
C VAL A 177 6.42 -22.66 -0.04
N ILE A 178 5.12 -22.96 0.07
CA ILE A 178 4.11 -21.98 0.49
C ILE A 178 4.25 -21.68 1.99
N GLN A 179 4.44 -22.71 2.82
CA GLN A 179 4.68 -22.53 4.25
C GLN A 179 5.98 -21.78 4.53
N ASP A 180 7.02 -21.96 3.70
CA ASP A 180 8.26 -21.17 3.80
C ASP A 180 8.00 -19.66 3.60
N LYS A 181 7.21 -19.28 2.58
CA LYS A 181 6.83 -17.88 2.38
C LYS A 181 5.99 -17.32 3.52
N GLU A 182 5.05 -18.10 4.04
CA GLU A 182 4.21 -17.70 5.19
C GLU A 182 5.06 -17.54 6.46
N LEU A 183 6.05 -18.41 6.67
CA LEU A 183 6.98 -18.32 7.79
C LEU A 183 7.85 -17.06 7.67
N LYS A 184 8.35 -16.75 6.48
CA LYS A 184 9.09 -15.49 6.22
C LYS A 184 8.22 -14.26 6.50
N LEU A 185 6.92 -14.35 6.25
CA LEU A 185 5.97 -13.29 6.59
C LEU A 185 5.75 -13.16 8.10
N ILE A 186 5.62 -14.26 8.84
CA ILE A 186 5.59 -14.25 10.32
C ILE A 186 6.83 -13.54 10.87
N GLN A 187 8.02 -13.96 10.40
CA GLN A 187 9.29 -13.36 10.77
C GLN A 187 9.32 -11.86 10.47
N ALA A 188 8.87 -11.45 9.28
CA ALA A 188 8.79 -10.04 8.91
C ALA A 188 7.92 -9.21 9.85
N TYR A 189 6.76 -9.74 10.26
CA TYR A 189 5.90 -9.06 11.23
C TYR A 189 6.52 -9.01 12.63
N MET A 190 7.21 -10.06 13.07
CA MET A 190 8.03 -9.99 14.29
C MET A 190 9.09 -8.89 14.17
N GLY A 191 9.78 -8.82 13.03
CA GLY A 191 10.75 -7.77 12.74
C GLY A 191 10.15 -6.35 12.72
N LEU A 192 8.88 -6.19 12.33
CA LEU A 192 8.18 -4.91 12.46
C LEU A 192 7.91 -4.54 13.92
N LEU A 193 7.56 -5.51 14.77
CA LEU A 193 7.37 -5.27 16.20
C LEU A 193 8.71 -4.95 16.88
N ASP A 194 9.79 -5.62 16.49
CA ASP A 194 11.15 -5.27 16.92
C ASP A 194 11.54 -3.86 16.43
N TYR A 195 11.18 -3.47 15.21
CA TYR A 195 11.38 -2.10 14.70
C TYR A 195 10.56 -1.08 15.50
N TYR A 196 9.32 -1.40 15.86
CA TYR A 196 8.47 -0.53 16.67
C TYR A 196 9.14 -0.25 18.03
N LYS A 197 9.60 -1.31 18.71
CA LYS A 197 10.37 -1.17 19.97
C LYS A 197 11.66 -0.38 19.77
N TRP A 198 12.41 -0.65 18.70
CA TRP A 198 13.59 0.15 18.33
C TRP A 198 13.26 1.64 18.15
N SER A 199 12.16 1.96 17.47
CA SER A 199 11.75 3.35 17.22
C SER A 199 11.34 4.07 18.50
N GLU A 200 10.74 3.37 19.45
CA GLU A 200 10.42 3.91 20.78
C GLU A 200 11.70 4.27 21.53
N GLN A 201 12.67 3.36 21.58
CA GLN A 201 13.98 3.62 22.21
C GLN A 201 14.75 4.75 21.52
N LYS A 202 14.71 4.83 20.19
CA LYS A 202 15.29 5.94 19.41
C LYS A 202 14.69 7.29 19.81
N ASN A 203 13.39 7.37 20.03
CA ASN A 203 12.74 8.61 20.45
C ASN A 203 13.16 9.02 21.87
N ILE A 204 13.20 8.07 22.81
CA ILE A 204 13.67 8.30 24.18
C ILE A 204 15.11 8.84 24.15
N LEU A 205 16.00 8.23 23.37
CA LEU A 205 17.38 8.66 23.23
C LEU A 205 17.50 10.08 22.67
N LEU A 206 16.70 10.42 21.65
CA LEU A 206 16.68 11.78 21.07
C LEU A 206 16.15 12.86 22.02
N GLU A 207 15.25 12.49 22.94
CA GLU A 207 14.77 13.37 24.01
C GLU A 207 15.84 13.55 25.10
N GLN A 208 16.47 12.46 25.56
CA GLN A 208 17.50 12.48 26.60
C GLN A 208 18.80 13.19 26.16
N CYS A 209 19.18 13.09 24.88
CA CYS A 209 20.33 13.83 24.35
C CYS A 209 20.16 15.37 24.44
N GLN A 210 18.93 15.87 24.56
CA GLN A 210 18.68 17.31 24.78
C GLN A 210 18.94 17.71 26.24
N GLU A 211 18.91 16.76 27.17
CA GLU A 211 19.08 16.96 28.61
C GLU A 211 20.50 16.60 29.11
N GLY A 212 21.39 16.14 28.22
CA GLY A 212 22.82 15.92 28.51
C GLY A 212 23.13 14.64 29.29
N PHE A 213 22.21 13.67 29.34
CA PHE A 213 22.40 12.34 29.93
C PHE A 213 22.51 11.27 28.85
N GLU A 214 23.58 10.45 28.89
CA GLU A 214 23.76 9.27 28.03
C GLU A 214 23.32 8.00 28.80
N ASP A 215 22.17 7.43 28.44
CA ASP A 215 21.72 6.15 29.02
C ASP A 215 22.19 4.95 28.16
N LEU A 216 23.30 4.35 28.59
CA LEU A 216 23.89 3.15 27.97
C LEU A 216 22.92 1.93 27.95
N SER A 217 21.88 1.92 28.78
CA SER A 217 20.85 0.86 28.78
C SER A 217 19.93 0.99 27.57
N VAL A 218 19.45 2.20 27.29
CA VAL A 218 18.56 2.52 26.16
C VAL A 218 19.27 2.21 24.85
N GLU A 219 20.54 2.60 24.71
CA GLU A 219 21.34 2.27 23.51
C GLU A 219 21.48 0.77 23.29
N ARG A 220 21.77 0.01 24.36
CA ARG A 220 21.93 -1.45 24.27
C ARG A 220 20.63 -2.14 23.86
N GLU A 221 19.50 -1.72 24.43
CA GLU A 221 18.19 -2.25 24.09
C GLU A 221 17.80 -1.91 22.65
N MET A 222 18.03 -0.66 22.23
CA MET A 222 17.85 -0.22 20.85
C MET A 222 18.67 -1.09 19.89
N HIS A 223 19.96 -1.29 20.14
CA HIS A 223 20.81 -2.16 19.33
C HIS A 223 20.34 -3.62 19.29
N SER A 224 19.79 -4.13 20.39
CA SER A 224 19.20 -5.48 20.44
C SER A 224 17.99 -5.60 19.51
N CYS A 225 17.07 -4.63 19.58
CA CYS A 225 15.89 -4.57 18.73
C CYS A 225 16.26 -4.43 17.25
N PHE A 226 17.24 -3.57 16.93
CA PHE A 226 17.77 -3.42 15.58
C PHE A 226 18.25 -4.75 15.00
N ARG A 227 19.05 -5.53 15.73
CA ARG A 227 19.59 -6.81 15.22
C ARG A 227 18.47 -7.80 14.88
N LYS A 228 17.46 -7.90 15.73
CA LYS A 228 16.30 -8.80 15.49
C LYS A 228 15.48 -8.33 14.29
N ALA A 229 15.15 -7.04 14.24
CA ALA A 229 14.39 -6.44 13.15
C ALA A 229 15.12 -6.58 11.80
N ALA A 230 16.41 -6.23 11.76
CA ALA A 230 17.22 -6.25 10.55
C ALA A 230 17.29 -7.63 9.91
N VAL A 231 17.51 -8.69 10.69
CA VAL A 231 17.57 -10.07 10.17
C VAL A 231 16.25 -10.45 9.50
N ASN A 232 15.14 -10.24 10.19
CA ASN A 232 13.81 -10.62 9.70
C ASN A 232 13.37 -9.80 8.48
N LEU A 233 13.56 -8.48 8.52
CA LEU A 233 13.18 -7.59 7.42
C LEU A 233 14.06 -7.80 6.18
N LYS A 234 15.36 -8.06 6.35
CA LYS A 234 16.28 -8.34 5.23
C LYS A 234 15.90 -9.59 4.45
N GLU A 235 15.30 -10.58 5.11
CA GLU A 235 14.92 -11.83 4.46
C GLU A 235 13.65 -11.69 3.62
N ILE A 236 12.60 -11.03 4.12
CA ILE A 236 11.34 -10.88 3.38
C ILE A 236 11.50 -10.00 2.14
N ILE A 237 12.31 -8.94 2.21
CA ILE A 237 12.48 -7.99 1.09
C ILE A 237 13.24 -8.59 -0.10
N LYS A 238 13.93 -9.73 0.07
CA LYS A 238 14.56 -10.48 -1.02
C LYS A 238 13.56 -11.29 -1.84
N ILE A 239 12.40 -11.59 -1.26
CA ILE A 239 11.34 -12.38 -1.91
C ILE A 239 10.53 -11.43 -2.82
N PRO A 240 10.21 -11.81 -4.06
CA PRO A 240 9.35 -10.99 -4.92
C PRO A 240 7.99 -10.68 -4.28
N GLY A 241 7.69 -9.38 -4.13
CA GLY A 241 6.44 -8.90 -3.53
C GLY A 241 6.41 -7.38 -3.37
N VAL A 242 5.29 -6.86 -2.87
CA VAL A 242 5.14 -5.44 -2.49
C VAL A 242 5.32 -5.34 -0.98
N TRP A 243 6.48 -4.86 -0.56
CA TRP A 243 6.97 -4.88 0.81
C TRP A 243 7.22 -3.48 1.38
N ASP A 244 6.42 -2.50 0.96
CA ASP A 244 6.61 -1.08 1.27
C ASP A 244 6.86 -0.80 2.75
N GLN A 245 6.06 -1.43 3.62
CA GLN A 245 6.19 -1.26 5.07
C GLN A 245 7.54 -1.81 5.58
N PHE A 246 7.94 -3.01 5.16
CA PHE A 246 9.18 -3.66 5.59
C PHE A 246 10.42 -2.93 5.06
N VAL A 247 10.40 -2.53 3.79
CA VAL A 247 11.51 -1.79 3.14
C VAL A 247 11.76 -0.47 3.83
N LYS A 248 10.70 0.30 4.13
CA LYS A 248 10.84 1.59 4.83
C LYS A 248 11.45 1.44 6.22
N CYS A 249 10.97 0.48 7.01
CA CYS A 249 11.49 0.21 8.35
C CYS A 249 12.97 -0.19 8.31
N TYR A 250 13.34 -1.07 7.38
CA TYR A 250 14.72 -1.51 7.27
C TYR A 250 15.65 -0.37 6.82
N VAL A 251 15.24 0.41 5.82
CA VAL A 251 16.01 1.57 5.33
C VAL A 251 16.18 2.64 6.41
N ASP A 252 15.15 2.95 7.21
CA ASP A 252 15.26 3.91 8.32
C ASP A 252 16.31 3.48 9.35
N MET A 253 16.32 2.19 9.72
CA MET A 253 17.34 1.67 10.62
C MET A 253 18.75 1.74 10.01
N LEU A 254 18.91 1.41 8.73
CA LEU A 254 20.20 1.50 8.05
C LEU A 254 20.68 2.96 7.95
N GLU A 255 19.80 3.90 7.59
CA GLU A 255 20.11 5.33 7.56
C GLU A 255 20.53 5.85 8.95
N PHE A 256 19.87 5.38 10.02
CA PHE A 256 20.22 5.76 11.40
C PHE A 256 21.62 5.28 11.81
N TYR A 257 21.98 4.05 11.46
CA TYR A 257 23.31 3.50 11.77
C TYR A 257 24.40 3.88 10.75
N GLY A 258 24.09 4.74 9.78
CA GLY A 258 25.04 5.24 8.79
C GLY A 258 25.37 4.26 7.64
N ASP A 259 24.65 3.13 7.52
CA ASP A 259 24.82 2.20 6.41
C ASP A 259 24.02 2.63 5.17
N HIS A 260 24.43 3.78 4.63
CA HIS A 260 23.80 4.36 3.45
C HIS A 260 24.02 3.52 2.18
N ASN A 261 25.07 2.69 2.15
CA ASN A 261 25.37 1.83 1.01
C ASN A 261 24.38 0.68 0.91
N GLU A 262 24.12 -0.02 2.02
CA GLU A 262 23.10 -1.07 2.06
C GLU A 262 21.70 -0.48 1.83
N ALA A 263 21.38 0.66 2.46
CA ALA A 263 20.09 1.33 2.25
C ALA A 263 19.85 1.66 0.77
N ARG A 264 20.89 2.17 0.09
CA ARG A 264 20.85 2.43 -1.36
C ARG A 264 20.66 1.15 -2.16
N GLN A 265 21.38 0.08 -1.82
CA GLN A 265 21.26 -1.19 -2.53
C GLN A 265 19.85 -1.74 -2.43
N VAL A 266 19.29 -1.81 -1.23
CA VAL A 266 17.92 -2.27 -0.96
C VAL A 266 16.90 -1.49 -1.81
N LEU A 267 17.00 -0.16 -1.81
CA LEU A 267 16.08 0.68 -2.59
C LEU A 267 16.23 0.53 -4.11
N ASN A 268 17.45 0.31 -4.61
CA ASN A 268 17.67 0.05 -6.04
C ASN A 268 17.13 -1.31 -6.45
N GLU A 269 17.38 -2.37 -5.67
CA GLU A 269 16.83 -3.69 -5.92
C GLU A 269 15.30 -3.66 -5.89
N TYR A 270 14.72 -3.02 -4.89
CA TYR A 270 13.27 -2.91 -4.76
C TYR A 270 12.61 -2.13 -5.92
N ALA A 271 13.30 -1.13 -6.47
CA ALA A 271 12.79 -0.31 -7.58
C ALA A 271 13.04 -0.91 -8.98
N TYR A 272 14.10 -1.70 -9.17
CA TYR A 272 14.57 -2.08 -10.51
C TYR A 272 14.68 -3.59 -10.75
N ASN A 273 14.49 -4.42 -9.74
CA ASN A 273 14.54 -5.87 -9.93
C ASN A 273 13.34 -6.33 -10.77
N ALA A 274 13.61 -6.82 -11.99
CA ALA A 274 12.59 -7.28 -12.92
C ALA A 274 11.77 -8.49 -12.43
N LYS A 275 12.24 -9.19 -11.39
CA LYS A 275 11.48 -10.28 -10.76
C LYS A 275 10.36 -9.77 -9.85
N PHE A 276 10.43 -8.52 -9.42
CA PHE A 276 9.48 -7.94 -8.47
C PHE A 276 8.29 -7.34 -9.22
N PRO A 277 7.09 -7.34 -8.62
CA PRO A 277 5.93 -6.69 -9.23
C PRO A 277 6.18 -5.19 -9.40
N ALA A 278 5.58 -4.60 -10.43
CA ALA A 278 5.67 -3.15 -10.64
C ALA A 278 5.10 -2.40 -9.44
N ASN A 279 5.91 -1.53 -8.83
CA ASN A 279 5.53 -0.77 -7.65
C ASN A 279 5.98 0.70 -7.78
N PRO A 280 5.05 1.65 -7.97
CA PRO A 280 5.37 3.08 -8.00
C PRO A 280 6.08 3.58 -6.73
N ASN A 281 5.71 3.05 -5.56
CA ASN A 281 6.26 3.50 -4.27
C ASN A 281 7.75 3.22 -4.16
N ALA A 282 8.25 2.14 -4.76
CA ALA A 282 9.67 1.81 -4.76
C ALA A 282 10.52 2.94 -5.40
N HIS A 283 10.04 3.52 -6.51
CA HIS A 283 10.69 4.67 -7.14
C HIS A 283 10.58 5.95 -6.30
N VAL A 284 9.48 6.13 -5.56
CA VAL A 284 9.31 7.26 -4.63
C VAL A 284 10.34 7.18 -3.51
N TYR A 285 10.51 6.00 -2.89
CA TYR A 285 11.47 5.79 -1.80
C TYR A 285 12.91 6.01 -2.28
N LEU A 286 13.27 5.43 -3.42
CA LEU A 286 14.58 5.65 -4.02
C LEU A 286 14.82 7.13 -4.35
N TYR A 287 13.84 7.82 -4.94
CA TYR A 287 13.97 9.25 -5.23
C TYR A 287 14.20 10.07 -3.95
N GLN A 288 13.42 9.84 -2.90
CA GLN A 288 13.54 10.56 -1.63
C GLN A 288 14.92 10.33 -0.99
N PHE A 289 15.39 9.08 -0.96
CA PHE A 289 16.71 8.72 -0.46
C PHE A 289 17.82 9.45 -1.23
N LEU A 290 17.83 9.35 -2.56
CA LEU A 290 18.84 10.01 -3.39
C LEU A 290 18.81 11.54 -3.21
N LYS A 291 17.61 12.13 -3.09
CA LYS A 291 17.44 13.57 -2.89
C LYS A 291 18.04 14.04 -1.56
N ARG A 292 17.81 13.30 -0.46
CA ARG A 292 18.38 13.61 0.86
C ARG A 292 19.91 13.50 0.88
N HIS A 293 20.46 12.54 0.15
CA HIS A 293 21.92 12.31 0.07
C HIS A 293 22.63 13.16 -1.00
N GLY A 294 21.97 14.19 -1.55
CA GLY A 294 22.61 15.15 -2.44
C GLY A 294 23.03 14.58 -3.80
N GLU A 295 22.39 13.51 -4.25
CA GLU A 295 22.73 12.84 -5.50
C GLU A 295 22.56 13.71 -6.74
N SER A 296 23.22 13.30 -7.82
CA SER A 296 23.24 14.10 -9.04
C SER A 296 21.82 14.31 -9.62
N LYS A 297 21.54 15.50 -10.14
CA LYS A 297 20.28 15.80 -10.86
C LYS A 297 19.99 14.82 -11.99
N LYS A 298 21.02 14.20 -12.58
CA LYS A 298 20.86 13.18 -13.63
C LYS A 298 20.21 11.93 -13.05
N SER A 299 20.67 11.47 -11.89
CA SER A 299 20.12 10.30 -11.17
C SER A 299 18.67 10.55 -10.73
N LEU A 300 18.39 11.72 -10.14
CA LEU A 300 17.03 12.08 -9.74
C LEU A 300 16.06 12.14 -10.94
N ILE A 301 16.51 12.69 -12.06
CA ILE A 301 15.71 12.74 -13.30
C ILE A 301 15.43 11.35 -13.85
N SER A 302 16.37 10.40 -13.78
CA SER A 302 16.11 9.04 -14.28
C SER A 302 15.05 8.31 -13.46
N VAL A 303 15.08 8.43 -12.13
CA VAL A 303 14.06 7.82 -11.26
C VAL A 303 12.68 8.43 -11.53
N LEU A 304 12.59 9.76 -11.56
CA LEU A 304 11.31 10.44 -11.80
C LEU A 304 10.76 10.21 -13.21
N LYS A 305 11.61 9.94 -14.20
CA LYS A 305 11.15 9.58 -15.54
C LYS A 305 10.40 8.24 -15.51
N ILE A 306 10.94 7.24 -14.84
CA ILE A 306 10.26 5.93 -14.70
C ILE A 306 8.97 6.10 -13.91
N LEU A 307 9.00 6.86 -12.80
CA LEU A 307 7.80 7.15 -12.03
C LEU A 307 6.73 7.89 -12.86
N HIS A 308 7.13 8.84 -13.71
CA HIS A 308 6.21 9.52 -14.62
C HIS A 308 5.53 8.55 -15.58
N ASP A 309 6.27 7.59 -16.13
CA ASP A 309 5.75 6.62 -17.08
C ASP A 309 4.72 5.67 -16.41
N ILE A 310 4.84 5.43 -15.10
CA ILE A 310 3.93 4.57 -14.32
C ILE A 310 2.76 5.36 -13.71
N VAL A 311 3.04 6.53 -13.12
CA VAL A 311 2.06 7.38 -12.42
C VAL A 311 2.28 8.86 -12.79
N PRO A 312 1.75 9.31 -13.95
CA PRO A 312 1.94 10.68 -14.43
C PRO A 312 1.30 11.76 -13.55
N SER A 313 0.38 11.39 -12.67
CA SER A 313 -0.31 12.28 -11.73
C SER A 313 0.39 12.42 -10.38
N HIS A 314 1.51 11.74 -10.15
CA HIS A 314 2.17 11.73 -8.85
C HIS A 314 2.64 13.14 -8.45
N GLU A 315 2.58 13.49 -7.16
CA GLU A 315 2.96 14.83 -6.67
C GLU A 315 4.40 15.23 -7.03
N LEU A 316 5.30 14.26 -7.10
CA LEU A 316 6.70 14.43 -7.52
C LEU A 316 6.85 14.89 -8.97
N MET A 317 5.81 14.83 -9.80
CA MET A 317 5.87 15.36 -11.16
C MET A 317 6.02 16.89 -11.19
N ILE A 318 5.64 17.58 -10.12
CA ILE A 318 5.90 19.02 -9.96
C ILE A 318 7.39 19.27 -9.72
N ASP A 319 8.02 18.43 -8.89
CA ASP A 319 9.47 18.45 -8.67
C ASP A 319 10.22 18.08 -9.97
N PHE A 320 9.72 17.07 -10.69
CA PHE A 320 10.26 16.65 -11.98
C PHE A 320 10.22 17.79 -13.00
N ASN A 321 9.05 18.42 -13.16
CA ASN A 321 8.88 19.60 -14.00
C ASN A 321 9.89 20.69 -13.64
N THR A 322 10.00 21.01 -12.35
CA THR A 322 10.89 22.07 -11.86
C THR A 322 12.36 21.78 -12.19
N MET A 323 12.81 20.53 -12.04
CA MET A 323 14.16 20.12 -12.42
C MET A 323 14.41 20.22 -13.92
N LEU A 324 13.43 19.80 -14.73
CA LEU A 324 13.50 19.86 -16.19
C LEU A 324 13.58 21.31 -16.69
N GLN A 325 12.80 22.22 -16.09
CA GLN A 325 12.81 23.65 -16.45
C GLN A 325 14.12 24.36 -16.09
N LYS A 326 14.76 23.97 -14.98
CA LYS A 326 16.08 24.51 -14.61
C LYS A 326 17.21 24.04 -15.54
N SER A 327 16.95 23.09 -16.45
CA SER A 327 17.97 22.61 -17.39
C SER A 327 18.16 23.55 -18.56
N LYS A 328 19.43 23.77 -18.96
CA LYS A 328 19.78 24.49 -20.20
C LYS A 328 19.36 23.72 -21.47
N LYS A 329 19.09 22.41 -21.38
CA LYS A 329 18.79 21.56 -22.54
C LYS A 329 17.35 21.79 -23.04
N ARG A 330 17.22 22.20 -24.31
CA ARG A 330 15.93 22.44 -24.99
C ARG A 330 14.96 21.24 -24.88
N LYS A 331 15.45 20.02 -25.12
CA LYS A 331 14.65 18.77 -25.03
C LYS A 331 14.03 18.58 -23.64
N ARG A 332 14.78 18.88 -22.57
CA ARG A 332 14.29 18.76 -21.18
C ARG A 332 13.22 19.79 -20.87
N ARG A 333 13.36 21.03 -21.33
CA ARG A 333 12.33 22.06 -21.13
C ARG A 333 11.02 21.73 -21.86
N ARG A 334 11.10 21.14 -23.06
CA ARG A 334 9.91 20.62 -23.77
C ARG A 334 9.25 19.50 -22.97
N LEU A 335 10.01 18.49 -22.53
CA LEU A 335 9.49 17.43 -21.67
C LEU A 335 8.85 17.97 -20.39
N GLY A 336 9.42 19.01 -19.78
CA GLY A 336 8.81 19.62 -18.61
C GLY A 336 7.41 20.19 -18.91
N LEU A 337 7.21 20.77 -20.09
CA LEU A 337 5.89 21.27 -20.51
C LEU A 337 4.91 20.10 -20.64
N GLU A 338 5.30 19.05 -21.36
CA GLU A 338 4.53 17.81 -21.52
C GLU A 338 4.12 17.23 -20.16
N VAL A 339 5.08 17.02 -19.24
CA VAL A 339 4.83 16.49 -17.89
C VAL A 339 3.77 17.32 -17.16
N ILE A 340 3.84 18.66 -17.19
CA ILE A 340 2.88 19.47 -16.42
C ILE A 340 1.49 19.52 -17.05
N PHE A 341 1.39 19.42 -18.37
CA PHE A 341 0.12 19.24 -19.05
C PHE A 341 -0.50 17.89 -18.65
N THR A 342 0.29 16.82 -18.70
CA THR A 342 -0.15 15.47 -18.31
C THR A 342 -0.61 15.40 -16.86
N VAL A 343 0.13 16.01 -15.91
CA VAL A 343 -0.29 16.09 -14.50
C VAL A 343 -1.69 16.70 -14.36
N LEU A 344 -1.96 17.78 -15.09
CA LEU A 344 -3.22 18.52 -14.99
C LEU A 344 -4.39 17.81 -15.68
N ASP A 345 -4.13 16.79 -16.51
CA ASP A 345 -5.20 15.97 -17.09
C ASP A 345 -5.96 15.15 -16.03
N TYR A 346 -5.33 14.88 -14.89
CA TYR A 346 -5.91 14.06 -13.83
C TYR A 346 -6.78 14.88 -12.87
N ALA A 347 -7.96 14.36 -12.53
CA ALA A 347 -8.93 15.02 -11.67
C ALA A 347 -8.38 15.39 -10.28
N GLY A 348 -7.54 14.53 -9.69
CA GLY A 348 -6.89 14.81 -8.40
C GLY A 348 -5.96 16.03 -8.41
N CYS A 349 -5.46 16.43 -9.58
CA CYS A 349 -4.56 17.57 -9.75
C CYS A 349 -5.26 18.84 -10.25
N LYS A 350 -6.56 18.77 -10.57
CA LYS A 350 -7.34 19.86 -11.18
C LYS A 350 -7.31 21.18 -10.40
N GLU A 351 -7.21 21.10 -9.07
CA GLU A 351 -7.19 22.26 -8.18
C GLU A 351 -5.80 22.49 -7.54
N ASN A 352 -4.77 21.74 -7.96
CA ASN A 352 -3.41 21.87 -7.42
C ASN A 352 -2.74 23.17 -7.89
N VAL A 353 -2.62 24.13 -6.97
CA VAL A 353 -2.06 25.46 -7.25
C VAL A 353 -0.61 25.39 -7.74
N LYS A 354 0.21 24.50 -7.17
CA LYS A 354 1.62 24.36 -7.55
C LYS A 354 1.75 23.88 -8.99
N ALA A 355 0.91 22.94 -9.41
CA ALA A 355 0.89 22.44 -10.77
C ALA A 355 0.48 23.55 -11.77
N TRP A 356 -0.61 24.26 -11.48
CA TRP A 356 -1.06 25.39 -12.29
C TRP A 356 -0.03 26.51 -12.38
N SER A 357 0.63 26.85 -11.27
CA SER A 357 1.70 27.86 -11.27
C SER A 357 2.89 27.43 -12.13
N CYS A 358 3.25 26.14 -12.12
CA CYS A 358 4.29 25.62 -12.99
C CYS A 358 3.92 25.72 -14.48
N LEU A 359 2.69 25.40 -14.86
CA LEU A 359 2.21 25.55 -16.24
C LEU A 359 2.15 27.02 -16.65
N ALA A 360 1.51 27.86 -15.83
CA ALA A 360 1.35 29.29 -16.04
C ALA A 360 2.68 30.01 -16.26
N ARG A 361 3.70 29.69 -15.44
CA ARG A 361 5.06 30.22 -15.59
C ARG A 361 5.70 29.84 -16.92
N GLN A 362 5.61 28.56 -17.31
CA GLN A 362 6.20 28.08 -18.56
C GLN A 362 5.52 28.66 -19.79
N VAL A 363 4.18 28.64 -19.82
CA VAL A 363 3.38 29.21 -20.89
C VAL A 363 3.70 30.70 -21.03
N LYS A 364 3.72 31.45 -19.93
CA LYS A 364 4.09 32.86 -19.92
C LYS A 364 5.49 33.11 -20.49
N GLN A 365 6.48 32.30 -20.11
CA GLN A 365 7.86 32.44 -20.62
C GLN A 365 7.95 32.20 -22.13
N ILE A 366 7.30 31.13 -22.61
CA ILE A 366 7.26 30.77 -24.03
C ILE A 366 6.59 31.91 -24.83
N VAL A 367 5.43 32.39 -24.36
CA VAL A 367 4.67 33.49 -24.99
C VAL A 367 5.47 34.80 -25.04
N ILE A 368 6.15 35.18 -23.95
CA ILE A 368 6.98 36.40 -23.92
C ILE A 368 8.15 36.30 -24.90
N SER A 369 8.77 35.13 -24.98
CA SER A 369 9.92 34.93 -25.86
C SER A 369 9.51 34.77 -27.34
N GLU A 370 8.24 34.46 -27.60
CA GLU A 370 7.68 33.97 -28.87
C GLU A 370 8.44 32.77 -29.49
N LYS A 371 9.38 32.18 -28.73
CA LYS A 371 10.15 31.02 -29.13
C LYS A 371 9.39 29.77 -28.70
N HIS A 372 9.25 28.83 -29.63
CA HIS A 372 8.68 27.51 -29.36
C HIS A 372 7.18 27.47 -29.05
N LEU A 373 6.39 28.41 -29.58
CA LEU A 373 4.92 28.36 -29.52
C LEU A 373 4.34 27.01 -30.01
N ALA A 374 5.00 26.38 -30.98
CA ALA A 374 4.66 25.04 -31.47
C ALA A 374 4.59 23.97 -30.36
N TRP A 375 5.34 24.12 -29.26
CA TRP A 375 5.28 23.18 -28.13
C TRP A 375 3.95 23.29 -27.38
N ILE A 376 3.49 24.52 -27.11
CA ILE A 376 2.19 24.74 -26.47
C ILE A 376 1.10 24.22 -27.40
N LYS A 377 1.17 24.55 -28.69
CA LYS A 377 0.20 24.08 -29.68
C LYS A 377 0.09 22.56 -29.70
N GLN A 378 1.23 21.85 -29.72
CA GLN A 378 1.22 20.39 -29.72
C GLN A 378 0.56 19.81 -28.47
N GLU A 379 0.92 20.28 -27.28
CA GLU A 379 0.30 19.79 -26.03
C GLU A 379 -1.18 20.18 -25.92
N TRP A 380 -1.54 21.35 -26.44
CA TRP A 380 -2.91 21.86 -26.40
C TRP A 380 -3.84 21.13 -27.36
N ASN A 381 -3.35 20.69 -28.52
CA ASN A 381 -4.18 20.11 -29.58
C ASN A 381 -4.94 18.86 -29.14
N SER A 382 -4.38 18.01 -28.27
CA SER A 382 -5.07 16.84 -27.73
C SER A 382 -6.07 17.16 -26.62
N ARG A 383 -6.08 18.40 -26.13
CA ARG A 383 -6.81 18.85 -24.93
C ARG A 383 -7.90 19.87 -25.23
N LYS A 384 -7.84 20.53 -26.38
CA LYS A 384 -8.72 21.64 -26.77
C LYS A 384 -10.21 21.31 -26.70
N ASP A 385 -10.60 20.06 -26.91
CA ASP A 385 -12.01 19.65 -26.96
C ASP A 385 -12.61 19.36 -25.58
N TRP A 386 -11.79 19.13 -24.55
CA TRP A 386 -12.26 18.71 -23.23
C TRP A 386 -11.72 19.53 -22.05
N TRP A 387 -10.49 20.08 -22.12
CA TRP A 387 -9.97 21.01 -21.10
C TRP A 387 -10.88 22.22 -20.83
N PRO A 388 -11.57 22.82 -21.83
CA PRO A 388 -12.48 23.94 -21.56
C PRO A 388 -13.61 23.58 -20.59
N ALA A 389 -14.25 22.43 -20.79
CA ALA A 389 -15.29 21.95 -19.89
C ALA A 389 -14.69 21.50 -18.54
N PHE A 390 -13.56 20.80 -18.59
CA PHE A 390 -12.94 20.18 -17.43
C PHE A 390 -12.28 21.18 -16.47
N HIS A 391 -11.61 22.22 -16.96
CA HIS A 391 -10.87 23.21 -16.17
C HIS A 391 -11.45 24.62 -16.21
N PHE A 392 -12.06 25.01 -17.33
CA PHE A 392 -12.34 26.43 -17.64
C PHE A 392 -13.83 26.74 -17.82
N SER A 393 -14.71 25.98 -17.18
CA SER A 393 -16.14 26.27 -17.21
C SER A 393 -16.47 27.55 -16.41
N HIS A 394 -17.59 28.19 -16.75
CA HIS A 394 -18.03 29.38 -16.02
C HIS A 394 -18.36 29.09 -14.56
N TYR A 395 -18.90 27.89 -14.28
CA TYR A 395 -19.12 27.41 -12.92
C TYR A 395 -17.81 27.31 -12.14
N LEU A 396 -16.78 26.69 -12.72
CA LEU A 396 -15.47 26.58 -12.07
C LEU A 396 -14.81 27.95 -11.84
N ALA A 397 -15.02 28.91 -12.74
CA ALA A 397 -14.54 30.28 -12.55
C ALA A 397 -15.13 30.95 -11.31
N LYS A 398 -16.43 30.71 -11.03
CA LYS A 398 -17.10 31.20 -9.82
C LYS A 398 -16.56 30.52 -8.57
N LYS A 399 -16.56 29.18 -8.58
CA LYS A 399 -16.10 28.35 -7.46
C LYS A 399 -14.66 28.66 -7.08
N ASN A 400 -13.74 28.57 -8.04
CA ASN A 400 -12.31 28.79 -7.78
C ASN A 400 -12.03 30.22 -7.31
N TRP A 401 -12.77 31.23 -7.78
CA TRP A 401 -12.60 32.62 -7.29
C TRP A 401 -12.98 32.75 -5.82
N GLN A 402 -14.05 32.08 -5.39
CA GLN A 402 -14.52 32.10 -4.00
C GLN A 402 -13.57 31.34 -3.07
N GLU A 403 -13.06 30.20 -3.51
CA GLU A 403 -12.26 29.30 -2.66
C GLU A 403 -10.76 29.62 -2.68
N ASN A 404 -10.21 30.01 -3.83
CA ASN A 404 -8.76 30.17 -4.00
C ASN A 404 -8.39 31.18 -5.08
N GLU A 405 -8.09 32.41 -4.66
CA GLU A 405 -7.70 33.50 -5.56
C GLU A 405 -6.41 33.18 -6.34
N SER A 406 -5.47 32.44 -5.74
CA SER A 406 -4.20 32.06 -6.39
C SER A 406 -4.43 31.07 -7.52
N LEU A 407 -5.20 30.01 -7.28
CA LEU A 407 -5.61 29.06 -8.30
C LEU A 407 -6.32 29.76 -9.46
N SER A 408 -7.25 30.66 -9.12
CA SER A 408 -8.01 31.44 -10.10
C SER A 408 -7.12 32.27 -10.99
N TYR A 409 -6.12 32.93 -10.41
CA TYR A 409 -5.15 33.72 -11.15
C TYR A 409 -4.36 32.87 -12.16
N GLU A 410 -3.79 31.75 -11.72
CA GLU A 410 -2.96 30.90 -12.58
C GLU A 410 -3.78 30.26 -13.71
N LYS A 411 -4.97 29.76 -13.39
CA LYS A 411 -5.91 29.24 -14.41
C LYS A 411 -6.35 30.31 -15.38
N ALA A 412 -6.64 31.53 -14.93
CA ALA A 412 -7.06 32.61 -15.81
C ALA A 412 -5.95 33.03 -16.77
N LEU A 413 -4.69 33.04 -16.33
CA LEU A 413 -3.54 33.27 -17.21
C LEU A 413 -3.45 32.23 -18.31
N VAL A 414 -3.51 30.94 -17.95
CA VAL A 414 -3.44 29.84 -18.91
C VAL A 414 -4.64 29.86 -19.85
N ALA A 415 -5.86 30.00 -19.33
CA ALA A 415 -7.08 30.07 -20.12
C ALA A 415 -7.08 31.25 -21.10
N GLY A 416 -6.63 32.43 -20.67
CA GLY A 416 -6.56 33.60 -21.54
C GLY A 416 -5.59 33.44 -22.72
N ILE A 417 -4.54 32.63 -22.55
CA ILE A 417 -3.55 32.34 -23.60
C ILE A 417 -4.03 31.21 -24.52
N LEU A 418 -4.58 30.13 -23.96
CA LEU A 418 -4.98 28.94 -24.72
C LEU A 418 -6.33 29.12 -25.43
N LEU A 419 -7.29 29.78 -24.78
CA LEU A 419 -8.68 29.97 -25.25
C LEU A 419 -9.00 31.43 -25.65
N GLY A 420 -8.02 32.33 -25.53
CA GLY A 420 -8.18 33.73 -25.85
C GLY A 420 -8.85 34.56 -24.75
N ARG A 421 -8.80 35.87 -24.92
CA ARG A 421 -9.37 36.87 -23.99
C ARG A 421 -10.89 36.77 -23.83
N ASP A 422 -11.56 36.09 -24.76
CA ASP A 422 -13.00 36.01 -24.83
C ASP A 422 -13.60 34.81 -24.10
N CYS A 423 -12.76 33.91 -23.57
CA CYS A 423 -13.23 32.73 -22.85
C CYS A 423 -13.92 33.09 -21.52
N LYS A 424 -14.97 32.32 -21.19
CA LYS A 424 -15.86 32.59 -20.05
C LYS A 424 -15.11 32.61 -18.72
N TYR A 425 -14.11 31.73 -18.54
CA TYR A 425 -13.31 31.66 -17.33
C TYR A 425 -12.47 32.91 -17.11
N PHE A 426 -11.65 33.28 -18.10
CA PHE A 426 -10.78 34.45 -18.03
C PHE A 426 -11.59 35.74 -17.85
N LYS A 427 -12.67 35.93 -18.62
CA LYS A 427 -13.55 37.11 -18.51
C LYS A 427 -14.08 37.28 -17.09
N TYR A 428 -14.61 36.21 -16.50
CA TYR A 428 -15.17 36.26 -15.15
C TYR A 428 -14.11 36.59 -14.10
N VAL A 429 -13.00 35.84 -14.08
CA VAL A 429 -11.94 36.00 -13.08
C VAL A 429 -11.24 37.36 -13.21
N SER A 430 -10.91 37.78 -14.44
CA SER A 430 -10.28 39.09 -14.68
C SER A 430 -11.17 40.25 -14.25
N HIS A 431 -12.48 40.17 -14.54
CA HIS A 431 -13.46 41.16 -14.12
C HIS A 431 -13.59 41.25 -12.61
N LYS A 432 -13.77 40.10 -11.93
CA LYS A 432 -13.86 40.05 -10.46
C LYS A 432 -12.60 40.58 -9.79
N GLY A 433 -11.42 40.19 -10.27
CA GLY A 433 -10.15 40.70 -9.76
C GLY A 433 -9.93 42.19 -9.98
N CYS A 434 -10.38 42.75 -11.12
CA CYS A 434 -10.31 44.18 -11.37
C CYS A 434 -11.29 44.98 -10.49
N LYS A 435 -12.51 44.45 -10.28
CA LYS A 435 -13.53 45.00 -9.38
C LYS A 435 -13.06 45.03 -7.93
N ALA A 436 -12.42 43.95 -7.47
CA ALA A 436 -11.78 43.87 -6.15
C ALA A 436 -10.47 44.69 -6.04
N GLN A 437 -10.16 45.51 -7.06
CA GLN A 437 -8.97 46.38 -7.14
C GLN A 437 -7.62 45.65 -6.97
N VAL A 438 -7.58 44.35 -7.21
CA VAL A 438 -6.36 43.56 -7.03
C VAL A 438 -5.38 43.84 -8.19
N LYS A 439 -4.26 44.48 -7.87
CA LYS A 439 -3.25 44.95 -8.86
C LYS A 439 -2.80 43.85 -9.83
N ARG A 440 -2.63 42.60 -9.36
CA ARG A 440 -2.16 41.47 -10.20
C ARG A 440 -3.14 41.13 -11.33
N PHE A 441 -4.45 41.25 -11.13
CA PHE A 441 -5.43 40.94 -12.17
C PHE A 441 -5.50 42.01 -13.28
N ARG A 442 -5.19 43.27 -12.95
CA ARG A 442 -5.02 44.32 -13.97
C ARG A 442 -3.81 44.02 -14.86
N LYS A 443 -2.69 43.59 -14.26
CA LYS A 443 -1.49 43.16 -15.00
C LYS A 443 -1.78 41.94 -15.88
N LEU A 444 -2.51 40.96 -15.35
CA LEU A 444 -2.98 39.79 -16.09
C LEU A 444 -3.80 40.18 -17.32
N LYS A 445 -4.81 41.06 -17.15
CA LYS A 445 -5.65 41.53 -18.25
C LYS A 445 -4.83 42.20 -19.36
N LYS A 446 -3.91 43.09 -18.98
CA LYS A 446 -2.99 43.75 -19.92
C LYS A 446 -2.10 42.74 -20.65
N PHE A 447 -1.57 41.75 -19.93
CA PHE A 447 -0.71 40.70 -20.49
C PHE A 447 -1.46 39.86 -21.54
N VAL A 448 -2.64 39.33 -21.20
CA VAL A 448 -3.43 38.51 -22.13
C VAL A 448 -3.86 39.32 -23.35
N ASN A 449 -4.28 40.58 -23.16
CA ASN A 449 -4.64 41.45 -24.28
C ASN A 449 -3.45 41.71 -25.23
N LYS A 450 -2.25 41.96 -24.67
CA LYS A 450 -1.03 42.16 -25.47
C LYS A 450 -0.69 40.93 -26.31
N HIS A 451 -0.88 39.73 -25.75
CA HIS A 451 -0.51 38.47 -26.39
C HIS A 451 -1.70 37.73 -27.04
N ASN A 452 -2.83 38.41 -27.27
CA ASN A 452 -4.00 37.81 -27.92
C ASN A 452 -3.72 37.21 -29.31
N PRO A 453 -2.83 37.77 -30.16
CA PRO A 453 -2.47 37.14 -31.44
C PRO A 453 -1.82 35.75 -31.28
N VAL A 454 -1.23 35.47 -30.12
CA VAL A 454 -0.61 34.15 -29.84
C VAL A 454 -1.68 33.06 -29.73
N HIS A 455 -2.85 33.37 -29.18
CA HIS A 455 -3.99 32.43 -29.15
C HIS A 455 -4.43 32.04 -30.57
N LEU A 456 -4.48 32.99 -31.51
CA LEU A 456 -4.85 32.74 -32.91
C LEU A 456 -3.88 31.77 -33.59
N ARG A 457 -2.58 31.92 -33.32
CA ARG A 457 -1.53 31.02 -33.82
C ARG A 457 -1.52 29.65 -33.15
N ILE A 458 -1.96 29.56 -31.90
CA ILE A 458 -2.11 28.28 -31.18
C ILE A 458 -3.35 27.52 -31.67
N SER A 459 -4.39 28.24 -32.10
CA SER A 459 -5.70 27.67 -32.46
C SER A 459 -5.92 27.47 -33.96
N ASP A 460 -4.88 27.68 -34.79
CA ASP A 460 -4.94 27.60 -36.26
C ASP A 460 -5.98 28.52 -36.92
N LEU A 461 -6.32 29.61 -36.25
CA LEU A 461 -7.23 30.64 -36.76
C LEU A 461 -6.51 31.71 -37.59
N SER A 462 -5.23 31.52 -37.93
CA SER A 462 -4.40 32.53 -38.61
C SER A 462 -4.24 32.35 -40.12
N ASP A 463 -4.74 31.27 -40.74
CA ASP A 463 -4.50 30.97 -42.17
C ASP A 463 -5.77 30.96 -43.05
N SER A 464 -6.70 31.90 -42.85
CA SER A 464 -7.87 32.03 -43.73
C SER A 464 -8.10 33.41 -44.33
N SER A 465 -7.10 34.29 -44.37
CA SER A 465 -7.30 35.61 -44.99
C SER A 465 -6.04 36.27 -45.52
N VAL A 466 -5.28 35.59 -46.40
CA VAL A 466 -4.50 36.27 -47.44
C VAL A 466 -4.28 35.30 -48.60
N GLN A 467 -5.03 35.44 -49.70
CA GLN A 467 -4.45 35.37 -51.04
C GLN A 467 -5.19 36.37 -51.95
N PRO A 468 -4.46 37.03 -52.88
CA PRO A 468 -4.92 38.16 -53.67
C PRO A 468 -5.99 37.81 -54.70
#